data_AF-A0A847QQ36-F1
#
_entry.id   AF-A0A847QQ36-F1
#
_cell.length_a   1.000
_cell.length_b   1.000
_cell.length_c   1.000
_cell.angle_alpha   90.00
_cell.angle_beta   90.00
_cell.angle_gamma   90.00
#
_symmetry.space_group_name_H-M   'P 1'
#
loop_
_entity.id
_entity.type
_entity.pdbx_description
1 polymer ?
#
loop_
_entity_poly.entity_id
_entity_poly.type
_entity_poly.pdbx_seq_one_letter_code
_entity_poly.pdbx_strand_id
1 'polypeptide(L)'
;GNIEGVTLYDIDDLRDVADRHKNARELAAKKAEKILNQEISNFKKWHNSHVVLPTIAALQRHAQELKEEQLEQTLGKLGNISPKQEKIIRSMANSLVNKLLHLPIINLKEVADSPHGSQYAEMLQYLFALEVEDNSKKEQAVH
;
A
#
# COMPACT_ATOMS: atom_id res chain seq x y z
N GLY A 1 -23.03 7.34 66.84
CA GLY A 1 -22.30 8.60 66.70
C GLY A 1 -22.04 8.81 65.24
N ASN A 2 -22.57 9.89 64.66
CA ASN A 2 -22.20 10.32 63.32
C ASN A 2 -21.58 11.70 63.50
N ILE A 3 -20.26 11.81 63.31
CA ILE A 3 -19.52 13.06 63.48
C ILE A 3 -19.46 13.73 62.11
N GLU A 4 -19.90 14.97 62.04
CA GLU A 4 -19.87 15.76 60.80
C GLU A 4 -18.42 15.89 60.31
N GLY A 5 -18.16 15.40 59.10
CA GLY A 5 -16.82 15.38 58.49
C GLY A 5 -16.05 14.05 58.60
N VAL A 6 -16.62 13.00 59.19
CA VAL A 6 -15.96 11.67 59.27
C VAL A 6 -16.66 10.68 58.34
N THR A 7 -15.96 10.23 57.29
CA THR A 7 -16.43 9.14 56.42
C THR A 7 -15.81 7.83 56.89
N LEU A 8 -16.63 6.90 57.36
CA LEU A 8 -16.21 5.54 57.74
C LEU A 8 -16.22 4.67 56.48
N TYR A 9 -15.05 4.14 56.10
CA TYR A 9 -14.91 3.14 55.04
C TYR A 9 -14.62 1.79 55.69
N ASP A 10 -15.37 0.74 55.32
CA ASP A 10 -15.12 -0.61 55.81
C ASP A 10 -14.26 -1.44 54.84
N ILE A 11 -13.99 -2.70 55.19
CA ILE A 11 -13.14 -3.60 54.39
C ILE A 11 -13.82 -3.97 53.06
N ASP A 12 -15.16 -3.97 53.01
CA ASP A 12 -15.92 -4.27 51.81
C ASP A 12 -15.94 -3.05 50.86
N ASP A 13 -15.94 -1.82 51.38
CA ASP A 13 -15.72 -0.59 50.60
C ASP A 13 -14.37 -0.57 49.87
N LEU A 14 -13.30 -1.08 50.52
CA LEU A 14 -11.96 -1.17 49.93
C LEU A 14 -11.86 -2.29 48.87
N ARG A 15 -12.61 -3.39 49.03
CA ARG A 15 -12.71 -4.45 48.02
C ARG A 15 -13.42 -3.96 46.76
N ASP A 16 -14.52 -3.23 46.92
CA ASP A 16 -15.25 -2.64 45.79
C ASP A 16 -14.39 -1.64 45.00
N VAL A 17 -13.50 -0.90 45.68
CA VAL A 17 -12.54 0.00 45.01
C VAL A 17 -11.46 -0.80 44.29
N ALA A 18 -10.91 -1.84 44.91
CA ALA A 18 -9.90 -2.71 44.30
C ALA A 18 -10.41 -3.45 43.05
N ASP A 19 -11.64 -3.98 43.10
CA ASP A 19 -12.29 -4.66 41.97
C ASP A 19 -12.63 -3.68 40.85
N ARG A 20 -13.08 -2.45 41.19
CA ARG A 20 -13.23 -1.36 40.22
C ARG A 20 -11.92 -1.01 39.53
N HIS A 21 -10.80 -0.93 40.26
CA HIS A 21 -9.48 -0.70 39.68
C HIS A 21 -8.99 -1.85 38.79
N LYS A 22 -9.28 -3.10 39.15
CA LYS A 22 -8.93 -4.27 38.32
C LYS A 22 -9.73 -4.28 37.02
N ASN A 23 -11.05 -4.08 37.09
CA ASN A 23 -11.91 -3.99 35.91
C ASN A 23 -11.53 -2.82 35.00
N ALA A 24 -11.19 -1.66 35.58
CA ALA A 24 -10.70 -0.51 34.83
C ALA A 24 -9.38 -0.80 34.10
N ARG A 25 -8.45 -1.53 34.73
CA ARG A 25 -7.19 -1.97 34.10
C ARG A 25 -7.42 -2.96 32.97
N GLU A 26 -8.33 -3.92 33.13
CA GLU A 26 -8.68 -4.88 32.07
C GLU A 26 -9.35 -4.20 30.87
N LEU A 27 -10.24 -3.23 31.11
CA LEU A 27 -10.85 -2.41 30.06
C LEU A 27 -9.82 -1.53 29.34
N ALA A 28 -8.86 -0.95 30.07
CA ALA A 28 -7.77 -0.18 29.48
C ALA A 28 -6.85 -1.06 28.62
N ALA A 29 -6.50 -2.26 29.09
CA ALA A 29 -5.71 -3.23 28.34
C ALA A 29 -6.40 -3.65 27.04
N LYS A 30 -7.70 -3.99 27.06
CA LYS A 30 -8.48 -4.33 25.86
C LYS A 30 -8.54 -3.17 24.86
N LYS A 31 -8.66 -1.92 25.34
CA LYS A 31 -8.59 -0.73 24.47
C LYS A 31 -7.21 -0.56 23.84
N ALA A 32 -6.14 -0.77 24.61
CA ALA A 32 -4.77 -0.70 24.12
C ALA A 32 -4.49 -1.78 23.06
N GLU A 33 -4.94 -3.03 23.27
CA GLU A 33 -4.82 -4.11 22.28
C GLU A 33 -5.56 -3.78 20.98
N LYS A 34 -6.75 -3.19 21.06
CA LYS A 34 -7.52 -2.77 19.87
C LYS A 34 -6.78 -1.71 19.06
N ILE A 35 -6.22 -0.69 19.75
CA ILE A 35 -5.42 0.37 19.10
C ILE A 35 -4.17 -0.25 18.48
N LEU A 36 -3.45 -1.10 19.21
CA LEU A 36 -2.25 -1.77 18.71
C LEU A 36 -2.53 -2.62 17.46
N ASN A 37 -3.61 -3.42 17.46
CA ASN A 37 -4.00 -4.22 16.30
C ASN A 37 -4.36 -3.35 15.09
N GLN A 38 -4.96 -2.19 15.33
CA GLN A 38 -5.28 -1.22 14.28
C GLN A 38 -4.02 -0.58 13.70
N GLU A 39 -3.05 -0.20 14.55
CA GLU A 39 -1.75 0.31 14.11
C GLU A 39 -0.93 -0.74 13.35
N ILE A 40 -0.92 -2.00 13.80
CA ILE A 40 -0.28 -3.12 13.09
C ILE A 40 -0.92 -3.33 11.72
N SER A 41 -2.25 -3.22 11.62
CA SER A 41 -2.97 -3.32 10.34
C SER A 41 -2.59 -2.17 9.40
N ASN A 42 -2.57 -0.94 9.91
CA ASN A 42 -2.17 0.25 9.14
C ASN A 42 -0.71 0.16 8.66
N PHE A 43 0.20 -0.30 9.54
CA PHE A 43 1.60 -0.53 9.21
C PHE A 43 1.77 -1.60 8.14
N LYS A 44 1.04 -2.72 8.21
CA LYS A 44 1.07 -3.78 7.19
C LYS A 44 0.61 -3.30 5.82
N LYS A 45 -0.46 -2.49 5.77
CA LYS A 45 -0.94 -1.87 4.52
C LYS A 45 0.10 -0.93 3.92
N TRP A 46 0.65 -0.05 4.74
CA TRP A 46 1.70 0.87 4.32
C TRP A 46 2.95 0.11 3.82
N HIS A 47 3.41 -0.89 4.57
CA HIS A 47 4.56 -1.73 4.19
C HIS A 47 4.31 -2.49 2.88
N ASN A 48 3.16 -3.17 2.75
CA ASN A 48 2.86 -3.92 1.52
C ASN A 48 2.66 -3.02 0.30
N SER A 49 2.13 -1.81 0.48
CA SER A 49 2.08 -0.81 -0.58
C SER A 49 3.50 -0.45 -1.07
N HIS A 50 4.47 -0.38 -0.17
CA HIS A 50 5.87 -0.13 -0.50
C HIS A 50 6.50 -1.23 -1.36
N VAL A 51 6.00 -2.46 -1.27
CA VAL A 51 6.49 -3.61 -2.04
C VAL A 51 5.94 -3.61 -3.48
N VAL A 52 4.67 -3.26 -3.67
CA VAL A 52 4.04 -3.33 -5.01
C VAL A 52 4.28 -2.09 -5.86
N LEU A 53 4.43 -0.91 -5.25
CA LEU A 53 4.56 0.36 -5.97
C LEU A 53 5.78 0.41 -6.91
N PRO A 54 6.98 -0.05 -6.49
CA PRO A 54 8.14 -0.12 -7.39
C PRO A 54 7.89 -1.02 -8.60
N THR A 55 7.12 -2.10 -8.43
CA THR A 55 6.72 -3.00 -9.53
C THR A 55 5.77 -2.32 -10.50
N ILE A 56 4.78 -1.56 -10.00
CA ILE A 56 3.86 -0.78 -10.84
C ILE A 56 4.65 0.23 -11.68
N ALA A 57 5.59 0.95 -11.06
CA ALA A 57 6.41 1.93 -11.76
C ALA A 57 7.28 1.27 -12.84
N ALA A 58 7.90 0.13 -12.54
CA ALA A 58 8.69 -0.63 -13.49
C ALA A 58 7.84 -1.15 -14.67
N LEU A 59 6.63 -1.65 -14.41
CA LEU A 59 5.70 -2.10 -15.44
C LEU A 59 5.27 -0.97 -16.37
N GLN A 60 4.96 0.21 -15.81
CA GLN A 60 4.59 1.39 -16.60
C GLN A 60 5.75 1.86 -17.48
N ARG A 61 6.97 1.88 -16.95
CA ARG A 61 8.19 2.22 -17.70
C ARG A 61 8.43 1.24 -18.84
N HIS A 62 8.42 -0.07 -18.55
CA HIS A 62 8.60 -1.12 -19.55
C HIS A 62 7.59 -1.00 -20.70
N ALA A 63 6.31 -0.81 -20.39
CA ALA A 63 5.28 -0.64 -21.42
C ALA A 63 5.47 0.64 -22.24
N GLN A 64 5.95 1.71 -21.61
CA GLN A 64 6.21 2.98 -22.28
C GLN A 64 7.41 2.87 -23.23
N GLU A 65 8.49 2.18 -22.82
CA GLU A 65 9.66 1.89 -23.64
C GLU A 65 9.27 1.07 -24.88
N LEU A 66 8.55 -0.04 -24.68
CA LEU A 66 8.06 -0.89 -25.78
C LEU A 66 7.17 -0.10 -26.76
N LYS A 67 6.31 0.77 -26.24
CA LYS A 67 5.43 1.62 -27.06
C LYS A 67 6.23 2.61 -27.91
N GLU A 68 7.24 3.28 -27.34
CA GLU A 68 8.08 4.21 -28.10
C GLU A 68 8.91 3.48 -29.16
N GLU A 69 9.51 2.33 -28.82
CA GLU A 69 10.23 1.49 -29.79
C GLU A 69 9.33 1.10 -30.97
N GLN A 70 8.12 0.61 -30.67
CA GLN A 70 7.18 0.20 -31.71
C GLN A 70 6.70 1.39 -32.55
N LEU A 71 6.50 2.56 -31.93
CA LEU A 71 6.14 3.79 -32.64
C LEU A 71 7.27 4.22 -33.58
N GLU A 72 8.52 4.24 -33.13
CA GLU A 72 9.67 4.60 -33.95
C GLU A 72 9.80 3.67 -35.16
N GLN A 73 9.74 2.35 -34.94
CA GLN A 73 9.78 1.36 -36.02
C GLN A 73 8.62 1.52 -37.01
N THR A 74 7.42 1.82 -36.52
CA THR A 74 6.22 1.95 -37.36
C THR A 74 6.24 3.23 -38.17
N LEU A 75 6.58 4.36 -37.54
CA LEU A 75 6.67 5.66 -38.20
C LEU A 75 7.79 5.69 -39.23
N GLY A 76 8.94 5.05 -38.95
CA GLY A 76 10.03 4.90 -39.91
C GLY A 76 9.64 4.13 -41.18
N LYS A 77 8.67 3.21 -41.09
CA LYS A 77 8.16 2.43 -42.24
C LYS A 77 7.07 3.14 -43.04
N LEU A 78 6.37 4.11 -42.44
CA LEU A 78 5.20 4.76 -43.04
C LEU A 78 5.56 5.84 -44.07
N GLY A 79 6.84 6.20 -44.22
CA GLY A 79 7.29 7.20 -45.17
C GLY A 79 6.71 8.58 -44.84
N ASN A 80 6.25 9.32 -45.84
CA ASN A 80 5.78 10.70 -45.66
C ASN A 80 4.31 10.74 -45.21
N ILE A 81 4.09 10.81 -43.90
CA ILE A 81 2.75 10.98 -43.30
C ILE A 81 2.55 12.43 -42.83
N SER A 82 1.29 12.88 -42.82
CA SER A 82 0.97 14.20 -42.27
C SER A 82 1.12 14.23 -40.74
N PRO A 83 1.40 15.41 -40.13
CA PRO A 83 1.44 15.56 -38.67
C PRO A 83 0.15 15.10 -37.97
N LYS A 84 -1.01 15.22 -38.65
CA LYS A 84 -2.29 14.75 -38.15
C LYS A 84 -2.34 13.22 -38.05
N GLN A 85 -1.84 12.51 -39.06
CA GLN A 85 -1.79 11.04 -39.08
C GLN A 85 -0.84 10.51 -38.01
N GLU A 86 0.34 11.11 -37.88
CA GLU A 86 1.29 10.75 -36.82
C GLU A 86 0.66 10.89 -35.42
N LYS A 87 -0.02 12.02 -35.16
CA LYS A 87 -0.70 12.25 -33.89
C LYS A 87 -1.78 11.20 -33.60
N ILE A 88 -2.54 10.78 -34.61
CA ILE A 88 -3.56 9.73 -34.46
C ILE A 88 -2.90 8.39 -34.07
N ILE A 89 -1.80 8.02 -34.72
CA ILE A 89 -1.07 6.77 -34.44
C ILE A 89 -0.51 6.80 -33.01
N ARG A 90 0.15 7.89 -32.61
CA ARG A 90 0.66 8.05 -31.24
C ARG A 90 -0.45 8.00 -30.20
N SER A 91 -1.59 8.65 -30.46
CA SER A 91 -2.76 8.62 -29.58
C SER A 91 -3.35 7.21 -29.44
N MET A 92 -3.40 6.45 -30.54
CA MET A 92 -3.84 5.06 -30.53
C MET A 92 -2.91 4.19 -29.69
N ALA A 93 -1.59 4.31 -29.87
CA ALA A 93 -0.59 3.57 -29.08
C ALA A 93 -0.70 3.89 -27.58
N ASN A 94 -0.82 5.18 -27.22
CA ASN A 94 -1.05 5.60 -25.83
C ASN A 94 -2.33 4.99 -25.26
N SER A 95 -3.43 5.03 -26.02
CA SER A 95 -4.72 4.50 -25.58
C SER A 95 -4.68 2.99 -25.37
N LEU A 96 -3.95 2.26 -26.23
CA LEU A 96 -3.76 0.82 -26.12
C LEU A 96 -2.99 0.46 -24.85
N VAL A 97 -1.84 1.08 -24.61
CA VAL A 97 -1.02 0.87 -23.40
C VAL A 97 -1.81 1.18 -22.15
N ASN A 98 -2.51 2.32 -22.10
CA ASN A 98 -3.32 2.70 -20.94
C ASN A 98 -4.41 1.66 -20.65
N LYS A 99 -5.10 1.15 -21.68
CA LYS A 99 -6.13 0.12 -21.52
C LYS A 99 -5.55 -1.21 -21.04
N LEU A 100 -4.40 -1.62 -21.58
CA LEU A 100 -3.72 -2.85 -21.18
C LEU A 100 -3.25 -2.80 -19.72
N LEU A 101 -2.71 -1.66 -19.28
CA LEU A 101 -2.16 -1.52 -17.93
C LEU A 101 -3.21 -1.22 -16.85
N HIS A 102 -4.40 -0.73 -17.23
CA HIS A 102 -5.43 -0.34 -16.27
C HIS A 102 -5.77 -1.48 -15.30
N LEU A 103 -6.11 -2.67 -15.83
CA LEU A 103 -6.56 -3.79 -15.00
C LEU A 103 -5.41 -4.42 -14.17
N PRO A 104 -4.22 -4.72 -14.74
CA PRO A 104 -3.09 -5.22 -13.94
C PRO A 104 -2.69 -4.29 -12.80
N ILE A 105 -2.69 -2.96 -13.02
CA ILE A 105 -2.34 -1.98 -11.97
C ILE A 105 -3.40 -1.96 -10.87
N ILE A 106 -4.69 -1.98 -11.22
CA ILE A 106 -5.77 -2.02 -10.23
C ILE A 106 -5.69 -3.31 -9.42
N ASN A 107 -5.60 -4.46 -10.09
CA ASN A 107 -5.54 -5.76 -9.42
C ASN A 107 -4.33 -5.84 -8.50
N LEU A 108 -3.15 -5.35 -8.93
CA LEU A 108 -1.95 -5.36 -8.11
C LEU A 108 -2.09 -4.45 -6.87
N LYS A 109 -2.77 -3.31 -6.99
CA LYS A 109 -3.08 -2.44 -5.85
C LYS A 109 -4.08 -3.08 -4.88
N GLU A 110 -5.09 -3.79 -5.40
CA GLU A 110 -6.09 -4.47 -4.58
C GLU A 110 -5.48 -5.63 -3.77
N VAL A 111 -4.60 -6.43 -4.39
CA VAL A 111 -3.92 -7.55 -3.71
C VAL A 111 -2.75 -7.09 -2.82
N ALA A 112 -2.33 -5.83 -2.90
CA ALA A 112 -1.27 -5.28 -2.05
C ALA A 112 -1.63 -5.40 -0.56
N ASP A 113 -2.89 -5.18 -0.21
CA ASP A 113 -3.36 -5.31 1.17
C ASP A 113 -3.49 -6.77 1.65
N SER A 114 -3.25 -7.75 0.76
CA SER A 114 -3.30 -9.18 1.06
C SER A 114 -1.92 -9.75 1.42
N PRO A 115 -1.85 -10.92 2.10
CA PRO A 115 -0.60 -11.63 2.35
C PRO A 115 0.15 -12.05 1.07
N HIS A 116 -0.52 -12.03 -0.09
CA HIS A 116 0.03 -12.46 -1.38
C HIS A 116 0.54 -11.30 -2.24
N GLY A 117 0.44 -10.04 -1.77
CA GLY A 117 0.81 -8.87 -2.56
C GLY A 117 2.24 -8.91 -3.11
N SER A 118 3.20 -9.36 -2.31
CA SER A 118 4.59 -9.54 -2.74
C SER A 118 4.75 -10.62 -3.82
N GLN A 119 4.03 -11.73 -3.69
CA GLN A 119 4.09 -12.85 -4.66
C GLN A 119 3.53 -12.43 -6.02
N TYR A 120 2.44 -11.66 -6.06
CA TYR A 120 1.91 -11.11 -7.30
C TYR A 120 2.87 -10.08 -7.92
N ALA A 121 3.53 -9.26 -7.10
CA ALA A 121 4.54 -8.33 -7.58
C ALA A 121 5.73 -9.07 -8.20
N GLU A 122 6.30 -10.04 -7.51
CA GLU A 122 7.40 -10.88 -8.01
C GLU A 122 7.02 -11.62 -9.31
N MET A 123 5.80 -12.17 -9.38
CA MET A 123 5.30 -12.81 -10.61
C MET A 123 5.26 -11.83 -11.79
N LEU A 124 4.78 -10.61 -11.58
CA LEU A 124 4.78 -9.59 -12.64
C LEU A 124 6.19 -9.16 -13.02
N GLN A 125 7.11 -9.04 -12.06
CA GLN A 125 8.51 -8.76 -12.32
C GLN A 125 9.12 -9.85 -13.21
N TYR A 126 8.85 -11.12 -12.91
CA TYR A 126 9.34 -12.24 -13.71
C TYR A 126 8.72 -12.28 -15.11
N LEU A 127 7.39 -12.21 -15.22
CA LEU A 127 6.68 -12.34 -16.50
C LEU A 127 7.01 -11.24 -17.50
N PHE A 128 7.29 -10.03 -17.01
CA PHE A 128 7.62 -8.87 -17.85
C PHE A 128 9.10 -8.48 -17.77
N ALA A 129 9.95 -9.28 -17.12
CA ALA A 129 11.37 -9.00 -16.90
C ALA A 129 11.62 -7.56 -16.39
N LEU A 130 10.85 -7.13 -15.37
CA LEU A 130 10.86 -5.76 -14.88
C LEU A 130 12.09 -5.49 -14.00
N GLU A 131 12.82 -4.43 -14.31
CA GLU A 131 13.89 -3.93 -13.44
C GLU A 131 13.30 -3.03 -12.35
N VAL A 132 13.24 -3.53 -11.13
CA VAL A 132 12.71 -2.78 -9.99
C VAL A 132 13.86 -2.17 -9.19
N GLU A 133 13.86 -0.84 -9.04
CA GLU A 133 14.76 -0.16 -8.11
C GLU A 133 14.30 -0.41 -6.68
N ASP A 134 15.07 -1.22 -5.95
CA ASP A 134 14.81 -1.52 -4.55
C ASP A 134 15.17 -0.32 -3.66
N ASN A 135 14.16 0.45 -3.25
CA ASN A 135 14.32 1.61 -2.38
C ASN A 135 14.62 1.24 -0.91
N SER A 136 14.59 -0.04 -0.52
CA SER A 136 14.91 -0.47 0.85
C SER A 136 16.36 -0.17 1.26
N LYS A 137 17.25 0.11 0.31
CA LYS A 137 18.65 0.52 0.57
C LYS A 137 18.82 2.01 0.89
N LYS A 138 17.83 2.87 0.65
CA LYS A 138 17.98 4.33 0.90
C LYS A 138 17.71 4.74 2.35
N GLU A 139 16.93 3.97 3.11
CA GLU A 139 16.65 4.27 4.53
C GLU A 139 17.80 3.91 5.47
N GLN A 140 18.71 3.01 5.07
CA GLN A 140 19.91 2.67 5.84
C GLN A 140 21.04 3.70 5.71
N ALA A 141 20.90 4.71 4.85
CA ALA A 141 21.89 5.77 4.64
C ALA A 141 21.54 7.10 5.35
N VAL A 142 20.45 7.13 6.14
CA VAL A 142 19.97 8.34 6.86
C VAL A 142 20.00 8.13 8.40
N HIS A 143 20.63 7.07 8.88
CA HIS A 143 21.06 6.89 10.28
C HIS A 143 22.56 6.61 10.33
#